data_AF-A0A925A2H1-F1
#
_entry.id   AF-A0A925A2H1-F1
#
_cell.length_a   1.000
_cell.length_b   1.000
_cell.length_c   1.000
_cell.angle_alpha   90.00
_cell.angle_beta   90.00
_cell.angle_gamma   90.00
#
_symmetry.space_group_name_H-M   'P 1'
#
loop_
_entity.id
_entity.type
_entity.pdbx_description
1 polymer ?
#
loop_
_entity_poly.entity_id
_entity_poly.type
_entity_poly.pdbx_seq_one_letter_code
_entity_poly.pdbx_strand_id
1 'polypeptide(L)'
;MTDRRELHLLSGAYALNALEGEEKNRFEAYLLTSEELRAEVDSLSDTAVSICLATEPVSPPADLKTRLMAQIAVTPQLAPLPVARPTLTAVSAASPEANLSQPSSLRPSSPQLSSPQLSSTQLSSTQGGAAEDIRTASLGAPSRATARAAARWYTRPIVILVAAAAAVTLFVGGNILGLSAADESQQQAAAVSAIVSAKDSQQAKAAVAGGGTATFVWSVGLRQSAVVIDKLPKLAGDKTYELWYIDKGSHATSAGTFSAASSGTTVSVLAGAMSAGDTFGITVEPSGGSKKPTTAPIVAVPSA
;
A
#
# COMPACT_ATOMS: atom_id res chain seq x y z
N MET A 1 3.99 39.95 5.04
CA MET A 1 5.21 39.10 4.99
C MET A 1 5.23 38.02 6.08
N THR A 2 4.19 37.90 6.91
CA THR A 2 4.16 37.00 8.10
C THR A 2 3.62 35.59 7.83
N ASP A 3 2.98 35.34 6.69
CA ASP A 3 2.13 34.16 6.48
C ASP A 3 2.90 32.84 6.25
N ARG A 4 3.94 32.83 5.41
CA ARG A 4 4.57 31.55 4.99
C ARG A 4 5.29 30.81 6.11
N ARG A 5 6.01 31.52 6.98
CA ARG A 5 6.72 30.91 8.11
C ARG A 5 5.75 30.37 9.17
N GLU A 6 4.63 31.05 9.40
CA GLU A 6 3.58 30.56 10.29
C GLU A 6 2.92 29.30 9.72
N LEU A 7 2.65 29.26 8.41
CA LEU A 7 2.10 28.06 7.77
C LEU A 7 3.04 26.85 7.88
N HIS A 8 4.37 27.02 7.78
CA HIS A 8 5.30 25.90 8.02
C HIS A 8 5.19 25.33 9.44
N LEU A 9 4.91 26.14 10.46
CA LEU A 9 4.75 25.66 11.84
C LEU A 9 3.50 24.78 12.01
N LEU A 10 2.54 24.85 11.09
CA LEU A 10 1.31 24.07 11.12
C LEU A 10 1.46 22.68 10.46
N SER A 11 2.62 22.36 9.88
CA SER A 11 2.87 21.08 9.18
C SER A 11 2.60 19.86 10.07
N GLY A 12 3.03 19.90 11.33
CA GLY A 12 2.79 18.83 12.30
C GLY A 12 1.32 18.70 12.71
N ALA A 13 0.63 19.81 12.91
CA ALA A 13 -0.80 19.81 13.22
C ALA A 13 -1.62 19.30 12.02
N TYR A 14 -1.24 19.67 10.80
CA TYR A 14 -1.84 19.16 9.58
C TYR A 14 -1.63 17.64 9.43
N ALA A 15 -0.40 17.14 9.66
CA ALA A 15 -0.07 15.71 9.57
C ALA A 15 -0.86 14.83 10.56
N LEU A 16 -1.22 15.39 11.73
CA LEU A 16 -2.09 14.73 12.72
C LEU A 16 -3.59 14.98 12.47
N ASN A 17 -3.94 15.61 11.35
CA ASN A 17 -5.30 16.04 10.99
C ASN A 17 -5.98 16.86 12.10
N ALA A 18 -5.23 17.76 12.73
CA ALA A 18 -5.68 18.63 13.81
C ALA A 18 -6.08 20.06 13.35
N LEU A 19 -5.83 20.40 12.08
CA LEU A 19 -6.27 21.69 11.50
C LEU A 19 -7.71 21.63 11.04
N GLU A 20 -8.45 22.71 11.25
CA GLU A 20 -9.87 22.81 10.88
C GLU A 20 -10.19 24.15 10.20
N GLY A 21 -11.34 24.19 9.52
CA GLY A 21 -11.92 25.41 8.98
C GLY A 21 -11.00 26.20 8.05
N GLU A 22 -10.91 27.51 8.28
CA GLU A 22 -10.17 28.44 7.43
C GLU A 22 -8.66 28.21 7.48
N GLU A 23 -8.11 27.81 8.63
CA GLU A 23 -6.70 27.53 8.80
C GLU A 23 -6.25 26.37 7.91
N LYS A 24 -7.02 25.28 7.90
CA LYS A 24 -6.79 24.14 7.00
C LYS A 24 -6.84 24.57 5.53
N ASN A 25 -7.85 25.35 5.13
CA ASN A 25 -7.97 25.82 3.75
C ASN A 25 -6.79 26.68 3.30
N ARG A 26 -6.30 27.58 4.17
CA ARG A 26 -5.11 28.41 3.87
C ARG A 26 -3.85 27.55 3.77
N PHE A 27 -3.69 26.58 4.66
CA PHE A 27 -2.57 25.64 4.63
C PHE A 27 -2.58 24.80 3.35
N GLU A 28 -3.72 24.20 2.97
CA GLU A 28 -3.86 23.39 1.75
C GLU A 28 -3.63 24.22 0.48
N ALA A 29 -4.10 25.47 0.44
CA ALA A 29 -3.82 26.36 -0.68
C ALA A 29 -2.31 26.63 -0.84
N TYR A 30 -1.58 26.79 0.27
CA TYR A 30 -0.14 26.98 0.23
C TYR A 30 0.62 25.69 -0.12
N LEU A 31 0.15 24.54 0.36
CA LEU A 31 0.70 23.21 0.08
C LEU A 31 0.79 22.93 -1.43
N LEU A 32 -0.20 23.38 -2.22
CA LEU A 32 -0.20 23.25 -3.68
C LEU A 32 0.94 24.01 -4.38
N THR A 33 1.52 25.01 -3.71
CA THR A 33 2.51 25.92 -4.31
C THR A 33 3.93 25.70 -3.79
N SER A 34 4.10 24.94 -2.70
CA SER A 34 5.40 24.74 -2.03
C SER A 34 5.81 23.26 -2.05
N GLU A 35 6.91 22.95 -2.74
CA GLU A 35 7.49 21.59 -2.72
C GLU A 35 8.13 21.25 -1.38
N GLU A 36 8.78 22.23 -0.74
CA GLU A 36 9.41 22.08 0.57
C GLU A 36 8.37 21.71 1.65
N LEU A 37 7.23 22.41 1.66
CA LEU A 37 6.15 22.10 2.61
C LEU A 37 5.52 20.73 2.34
N ARG A 38 5.41 20.32 1.07
CA ARG A 38 4.95 18.96 0.72
C ARG A 38 5.88 17.89 1.27
N ALA A 39 7.18 18.04 1.05
CA ALA A 39 8.19 17.10 1.58
C ALA A 39 8.17 17.03 3.12
N GLU A 40 7.97 18.17 3.79
CA GLU A 40 7.84 18.24 5.25
C GLU A 40 6.58 17.52 5.75
N VAL A 41 5.41 17.79 5.14
CA VAL A 41 4.14 17.14 5.48
C VAL A 41 4.20 15.64 5.23
N ASP A 42 4.81 15.19 4.13
CA ASP A 42 4.97 13.77 3.83
C ASP A 42 5.79 13.06 4.93
N SER A 43 6.95 13.63 5.31
CA SER A 43 7.80 13.11 6.38
C SER A 43 7.09 13.06 7.75
N LEU A 44 6.31 14.08 8.09
CA LEU A 44 5.55 14.12 9.34
C LEU A 44 4.36 13.16 9.33
N SER A 45 3.70 12.99 8.17
CA SER A 45 2.61 12.03 7.98
C SER A 45 3.11 10.59 8.14
N ASP A 46 4.31 10.28 7.67
CA ASP A 46 4.95 8.98 7.89
C ASP A 46 5.20 8.69 9.38
N THR A 47 5.55 9.73 10.15
CA THR A 47 5.72 9.63 11.60
C THR A 47 4.37 9.43 12.29
N ALA A 48 3.34 10.19 11.90
CA ALA A 48 1.98 10.04 12.43
C ALA A 48 1.43 8.62 12.21
N VAL A 49 1.67 8.06 11.02
CA VAL A 49 1.40 6.67 10.71
C VAL A 49 2.08 5.74 11.72
N SER A 50 3.38 5.91 11.96
CA SER A 50 4.15 5.04 12.86
C SER A 50 3.58 5.02 14.28
N ILE A 51 3.06 6.15 14.76
CA ILE A 51 2.37 6.26 16.05
C ILE A 51 1.06 5.47 16.03
N CYS A 52 0.26 5.61 14.98
CA CYS A 52 -1.00 4.86 14.82
C CYS A 52 -0.75 3.34 14.80
N LEU A 53 0.29 2.88 14.09
CA LEU A 53 0.64 1.45 14.01
C LEU A 53 1.13 0.84 15.32
N ALA A 54 1.65 1.67 16.23
CA ALA A 54 2.07 1.24 17.56
C ALA A 54 0.89 1.03 18.52
N THR A 55 -0.32 1.45 18.14
CA THR A 55 -1.52 1.34 18.98
C THR A 55 -2.07 -0.10 18.98
N GLU A 56 -2.56 -0.57 20.12
CA GLU A 56 -3.18 -1.88 20.23
C GLU A 56 -4.46 -1.99 19.38
N PRO A 57 -4.57 -2.99 18.48
CA PRO A 57 -5.76 -3.14 17.65
C PRO A 57 -7.01 -3.47 18.47
N VAL A 58 -8.09 -2.72 18.25
CA VAL A 58 -9.41 -3.00 18.84
C VAL A 58 -10.27 -3.72 17.80
N SER A 59 -10.92 -4.82 18.20
CA SER A 59 -11.81 -5.58 17.31
C SER A 59 -13.07 -4.76 16.99
N PRO A 60 -13.37 -4.47 15.71
CA PRO A 60 -14.58 -3.76 15.35
C PRO A 60 -15.83 -4.66 15.48
N PRO A 61 -17.04 -4.08 15.57
CA PRO A 61 -18.29 -4.84 15.53
C PRO A 61 -18.38 -5.74 14.30
N ALA A 62 -18.86 -6.98 14.48
CA ALA A 62 -18.86 -8.00 13.42
C ALA A 62 -19.72 -7.63 12.19
N ASP A 63 -20.72 -6.77 12.36
CA ASP A 63 -21.63 -6.28 11.32
C ASP A 63 -21.08 -5.07 10.54
N LEU A 64 -20.02 -4.42 11.01
CA LEU A 64 -19.50 -3.17 10.46
C LEU A 64 -19.17 -3.29 8.98
N LYS A 65 -18.48 -4.37 8.58
CA LYS A 65 -18.09 -4.60 7.18
C LYS A 65 -19.32 -4.74 6.28
N THR A 66 -20.30 -5.54 6.69
CA THR A 66 -21.52 -5.76 5.91
C THR A 66 -22.29 -4.46 5.73
N ARG A 67 -22.42 -3.66 6.79
CA ARG A 67 -23.08 -2.35 6.73
C ARG A 67 -22.35 -1.37 5.81
N LEU A 68 -21.03 -1.29 5.92
CA LEU A 68 -20.21 -0.42 5.06
C LEU A 68 -20.33 -0.81 3.59
N MET A 69 -20.23 -2.11 3.28
CA MET A 69 -20.36 -2.61 1.91
C MET A 69 -21.75 -2.35 1.31
N ALA A 70 -22.82 -2.51 2.12
CA ALA A 70 -24.17 -2.17 1.70
C ALA A 70 -24.32 -0.67 1.40
N GLN A 71 -23.70 0.20 2.22
CA GLN A 71 -23.74 1.64 2.01
C GLN A 71 -22.94 2.07 0.77
N ILE A 72 -21.78 1.47 0.51
CA ILE A 72 -20.99 1.74 -0.69
C ILE A 72 -21.76 1.34 -1.95
N ALA A 73 -22.45 0.20 -1.94
CA ALA A 73 -23.21 -0.30 -3.10
C ALA A 73 -24.31 0.66 -3.57
N VAL A 74 -24.86 1.48 -2.67
CA VAL A 74 -25.93 2.44 -2.97
C VAL A 74 -25.43 3.88 -3.08
N THR A 75 -24.17 4.16 -2.70
CA THR A 75 -23.60 5.51 -2.77
C THR A 75 -23.08 5.77 -4.19
N PRO A 76 -23.60 6.77 -4.92
CA PRO A 76 -23.10 7.12 -6.25
C PRO A 76 -21.60 7.43 -6.20
N GLN A 77 -20.81 6.73 -7.01
CA GLN A 77 -19.38 6.96 -7.11
C GLN A 77 -19.09 8.08 -8.11
N LEU A 78 -18.11 8.92 -7.80
CA LEU A 78 -17.61 9.92 -8.75
C LEU A 78 -16.98 9.22 -9.96
N ALA A 79 -16.98 9.92 -11.10
CA ALA A 79 -16.29 9.43 -12.28
C ALA A 79 -14.80 9.20 -11.97
N PRO A 80 -14.18 8.12 -12.47
CA PRO A 80 -12.76 7.91 -12.33
C PRO A 80 -11.98 9.13 -12.84
N LEU A 81 -10.98 9.57 -12.07
CA LEU A 81 -10.07 10.61 -12.55
C LEU A 81 -9.33 10.10 -13.79
N PRO A 82 -9.05 10.98 -14.79
CA PRO A 82 -8.29 10.58 -15.96
C PRO A 82 -6.90 10.11 -15.51
N VAL A 83 -6.68 8.80 -15.50
CA VAL A 83 -5.34 8.24 -15.32
C VAL A 83 -4.58 8.58 -16.60
N ALA A 84 -3.54 9.40 -16.50
CA ALA A 84 -2.57 9.54 -17.58
C ALA A 84 -1.98 8.15 -17.81
N ARG A 85 -2.47 7.43 -18.84
CA ARG A 85 -1.82 6.21 -19.30
C ARG A 85 -0.38 6.62 -19.64
N PRO A 86 0.65 5.99 -19.06
CA PRO A 86 1.99 6.18 -19.57
C PRO A 86 1.93 5.80 -21.05
N THR A 87 2.14 6.79 -21.92
CA THR A 87 2.29 6.54 -23.34
C THR A 87 3.53 5.67 -23.44
N LEU A 88 3.33 4.37 -23.63
CA LEU A 88 4.39 3.49 -24.08
C LEU A 88 4.79 4.05 -25.45
N THR A 89 5.79 4.92 -25.48
CA THR A 89 6.51 5.26 -26.69
C THR A 89 7.04 3.93 -27.19
N ALA A 90 6.33 3.34 -28.16
CA ALA A 90 6.83 2.19 -28.87
C ALA A 90 8.17 2.65 -29.47
N VAL A 91 9.27 2.22 -28.84
CA VAL A 91 10.59 2.26 -29.45
C VAL A 91 10.46 1.34 -30.66
N SER A 92 10.16 1.95 -31.80
CA SER A 92 10.22 1.32 -33.10
C SER A 92 11.63 0.79 -33.24
N ALA A 93 11.78 -0.54 -33.13
CA ALA A 93 13.02 -1.23 -33.41
C ALA A 93 13.34 -1.02 -34.91
N ALA A 94 14.10 0.03 -35.20
CA ALA A 94 14.71 0.23 -36.49
C ALA A 94 15.89 -0.74 -36.59
N SER A 95 15.72 -1.82 -37.36
CA SER A 95 16.85 -2.57 -37.92
C SER A 95 17.55 -1.70 -38.99
N PRO A 96 18.89 -1.77 -39.08
CA PRO A 96 19.66 -0.86 -39.93
C PRO A 96 19.64 -1.29 -41.40
N GLU A 97 19.49 -0.27 -42.25
CA GLU A 97 19.99 -0.11 -43.62
C GLU A 97 19.75 -1.19 -44.69
N ALA A 98 18.97 -0.83 -45.71
CA ALA A 98 19.44 -0.94 -47.09
C ALA A 98 18.70 0.01 -48.04
N ASN A 99 19.51 0.82 -48.72
CA ASN A 99 19.38 1.24 -50.12
C ASN A 99 18.74 2.60 -50.44
N LEU A 100 19.64 3.53 -50.78
CA LEU A 100 19.44 4.79 -51.47
C LEU A 100 19.19 4.55 -52.96
N SER A 101 18.04 4.98 -53.48
CA SER A 101 17.86 5.30 -54.90
C SER A 101 16.69 6.27 -55.08
N GLN A 102 17.03 7.57 -55.08
CA GLN A 102 16.59 8.71 -55.94
C GLN A 102 15.18 8.74 -56.60
N PRO A 103 14.74 9.89 -57.16
CA PRO A 103 14.59 11.22 -56.54
C PRO A 103 13.25 11.90 -56.93
N SER A 104 12.99 13.08 -56.34
CA SER A 104 12.21 14.21 -56.87
C SER A 104 10.75 14.00 -57.34
N SER A 105 9.81 14.75 -56.72
CA SER A 105 9.07 15.83 -57.41
C SER A 105 7.90 16.39 -56.57
N LEU A 106 7.88 17.73 -56.48
CA LEU A 106 6.72 18.61 -56.60
C LEU A 106 5.59 18.59 -55.54
N ARG A 107 5.54 19.68 -54.78
CA ARG A 107 4.33 20.40 -54.28
C ARG A 107 3.32 20.63 -55.46
N PRO A 108 1.99 20.91 -55.30
CA PRO A 108 1.17 21.29 -54.12
C PRO A 108 -0.18 20.55 -53.93
N SER A 109 -0.86 20.82 -52.82
CA SER A 109 -2.23 21.41 -52.77
C SER A 109 -3.08 20.82 -51.64
N SER A 110 -3.56 21.70 -50.77
CA SER A 110 -4.68 21.46 -49.87
C SER A 110 -5.97 21.21 -50.68
N PRO A 111 -6.96 20.52 -50.08
CA PRO A 111 -8.21 21.24 -49.82
C PRO A 111 -8.78 20.97 -48.41
N GLN A 112 -9.53 21.97 -47.93
CA GLN A 112 -10.43 21.92 -46.76
C GLN A 112 -11.46 20.78 -46.86
N LEU A 113 -12.06 20.43 -45.71
CA LEU A 113 -13.50 20.20 -45.46
C LEU A 113 -13.64 19.82 -43.96
N SER A 114 -14.10 20.74 -43.11
CA SER A 114 -15.50 20.88 -42.64
C SER A 114 -15.75 20.25 -41.28
N SER A 115 -15.91 21.10 -40.27
CA SER A 115 -16.46 20.78 -38.94
C SER A 115 -17.98 20.62 -39.03
N PRO A 116 -18.60 19.64 -38.34
CA PRO A 116 -20.02 19.72 -38.02
C PRO A 116 -20.28 20.11 -36.56
N GLN A 117 -21.35 20.88 -36.41
CA GLN A 117 -21.87 21.59 -35.24
C GLN A 117 -22.35 20.70 -34.08
N LEU A 118 -22.31 21.35 -32.91
CA LEU A 118 -23.08 21.08 -31.70
C LEU A 118 -24.58 20.86 -32.00
N SER A 119 -25.15 19.81 -31.41
CA SER A 119 -26.60 19.69 -31.21
C SER A 119 -26.86 19.48 -29.72
N SER A 120 -27.26 20.55 -29.06
CA SER A 120 -27.84 20.57 -27.72
C SER A 120 -29.25 20.01 -27.77
N THR A 121 -29.51 18.92 -27.05
CA THR A 121 -30.88 18.46 -26.76
C THR A 121 -31.14 18.61 -25.27
N GLN A 122 -31.96 19.62 -24.95
CA GLN A 122 -32.62 19.77 -23.65
C GLN A 122 -33.66 18.66 -23.48
N LEU A 123 -33.79 18.13 -22.26
CA LEU A 123 -35.00 17.47 -21.80
C LEU A 123 -35.30 17.93 -20.38
N SER A 124 -36.46 18.56 -20.25
CA SER A 124 -37.02 19.17 -19.07
C SER A 124 -37.60 18.15 -18.08
N SER A 125 -37.62 18.59 -16.83
CA SER A 125 -38.27 18.09 -15.62
C SER A 125 -39.76 17.75 -15.71
N THR A 126 -40.21 16.77 -14.91
CA THR A 126 -41.52 16.80 -14.20
C THR A 126 -41.44 15.94 -12.92
N GLN A 127 -42.37 16.17 -12.00
CA GLN A 127 -42.23 16.32 -10.54
C GLN A 127 -43.19 15.41 -9.75
N GLY A 128 -42.90 15.14 -8.46
CA GLY A 128 -43.87 14.77 -7.38
C GLY A 128 -43.85 13.29 -6.95
N GLY A 129 -43.92 12.89 -5.66
CA GLY A 129 -44.08 13.57 -4.36
C GLY A 129 -44.28 12.53 -3.21
N ALA A 130 -44.38 13.02 -1.96
CA ALA A 130 -44.84 12.39 -0.70
C ALA A 130 -43.88 11.43 0.06
N ALA A 131 -43.37 11.79 1.25
CA ALA A 131 -43.95 11.70 2.62
C ALA A 131 -43.50 10.38 3.33
N GLU A 132 -42.58 10.45 4.30
CA GLU A 132 -42.84 10.51 5.75
C GLU A 132 -43.32 9.17 6.33
N ASP A 133 -42.42 8.40 6.98
CA ASP A 133 -42.74 7.67 8.21
C ASP A 133 -41.50 7.01 8.84
N ILE A 134 -41.17 7.41 10.08
CA ILE A 134 -40.25 6.72 10.98
C ILE A 134 -41.07 6.30 12.21
N ARG A 135 -40.81 5.06 12.67
CA ARG A 135 -40.98 4.51 14.04
C ARG A 135 -42.12 3.51 14.20
N THR A 136 -41.78 2.23 14.37
CA THR A 136 -41.79 1.49 15.66
C THR A 136 -41.82 -0.03 15.41
N ALA A 137 -40.82 -0.75 15.92
CA ALA A 137 -40.97 -2.17 16.25
C ALA A 137 -40.01 -2.56 17.37
N SER A 138 -40.60 -3.17 18.39
CA SER A 138 -40.11 -3.51 19.72
C SER A 138 -38.97 -4.56 19.74
N LEU A 139 -37.97 -4.36 20.59
CA LEU A 139 -36.94 -5.35 20.92
C LEU A 139 -37.48 -6.32 21.99
N GLY A 140 -37.88 -7.52 21.58
CA GLY A 140 -38.12 -8.64 22.49
C GLY A 140 -36.79 -9.23 23.00
N ALA A 141 -36.68 -9.41 24.32
CA ALA A 141 -35.51 -10.01 24.96
C ALA A 141 -35.28 -11.48 24.52
N PRO A 142 -34.03 -11.94 24.33
CA PRO A 142 -33.75 -13.29 23.87
C PRO A 142 -34.05 -14.35 24.95
N SER A 143 -34.77 -15.39 24.56
CA SER A 143 -35.18 -16.53 25.39
C SER A 143 -34.01 -17.45 25.76
N ARG A 144 -34.20 -18.27 26.81
CA ARG A 144 -33.24 -19.22 27.44
C ARG A 144 -32.52 -20.23 26.50
N ALA A 145 -32.75 -20.16 25.20
CA ALA A 145 -32.01 -20.88 24.17
C ALA A 145 -30.59 -20.30 23.93
N THR A 146 -30.36 -19.00 24.18
CA THR A 146 -29.03 -18.37 24.06
C THR A 146 -28.03 -18.79 25.14
N ALA A 147 -28.49 -19.34 26.28
CA ALA A 147 -27.62 -19.68 27.40
C ALA A 147 -26.92 -21.06 27.27
N ARG A 148 -27.30 -21.91 26.31
CA ARG A 148 -26.71 -23.25 26.12
C ARG A 148 -25.76 -23.38 24.93
N ALA A 149 -25.56 -22.31 24.16
CA ALA A 149 -24.52 -22.26 23.12
C ALA A 149 -23.13 -21.85 23.66
N ALA A 150 -23.04 -21.46 24.95
CA ALA A 150 -21.83 -20.90 25.56
C ALA A 150 -20.76 -21.94 26.01
N ALA A 151 -20.94 -23.24 25.77
CA ALA A 151 -20.13 -24.27 26.44
C ALA A 151 -19.23 -25.15 25.54
N ARG A 152 -18.98 -24.79 24.27
CA ARG A 152 -18.08 -25.58 23.40
C ARG A 152 -17.08 -24.77 22.56
N TRP A 153 -16.92 -23.47 22.85
CA TRP A 153 -16.05 -22.59 22.06
C TRP A 153 -14.63 -22.39 22.62
N TYR A 154 -14.24 -23.05 23.70
CA TYR A 154 -12.92 -22.85 24.32
C TYR A 154 -11.83 -23.85 23.94
N THR A 155 -11.99 -24.65 22.90
CA THR A 155 -10.89 -25.50 22.39
C THR A 155 -10.86 -25.57 20.88
N ARG A 156 -10.48 -24.47 20.24
CA ARG A 156 -9.71 -24.46 18.99
C ARG A 156 -8.76 -23.26 19.00
N PRO A 157 -7.47 -23.41 18.64
CA PRO A 157 -6.58 -22.27 18.52
C PRO A 157 -7.05 -21.45 17.32
N ILE A 158 -7.62 -20.29 17.60
CA ILE A 158 -8.00 -19.32 16.59
C ILE A 158 -6.70 -18.67 16.11
N VAL A 159 -6.41 -18.82 14.82
CA VAL A 159 -5.40 -18.02 14.11
C VAL A 159 -5.83 -16.57 14.24
N ILE A 160 -5.04 -15.78 14.95
CA ILE A 160 -5.26 -14.35 15.14
C ILE A 160 -5.06 -13.69 13.77
N LEU A 161 -6.16 -13.33 13.10
CA LEU A 161 -6.12 -12.32 12.05
C LEU A 161 -5.86 -10.99 12.73
N VAL A 162 -4.59 -10.58 12.77
CA VAL A 162 -4.22 -9.21 13.13
C VAL A 162 -4.83 -8.31 12.06
N ALA A 163 -5.78 -7.45 12.42
CA ALA A 163 -6.28 -6.42 11.52
C ALA A 163 -5.14 -5.45 11.21
N ALA A 164 -4.72 -5.39 9.95
CA ALA A 164 -3.74 -4.40 9.50
C ALA A 164 -4.25 -2.98 9.71
N ALA A 165 -3.51 -2.21 10.49
CA ALA A 165 -3.24 -0.85 10.09
C ALA A 165 -2.17 -0.95 8.98
N ALA A 166 -2.62 -0.98 7.73
CA ALA A 166 -1.76 -0.98 6.56
C ALA A 166 -1.33 0.46 6.29
N ALA A 167 -0.25 0.87 6.93
CA ALA A 167 0.39 2.12 6.60
C ALA A 167 1.85 1.80 6.34
N VAL A 168 2.08 1.28 5.14
CA VAL A 168 3.40 1.02 4.59
C VAL A 168 3.99 2.38 4.24
N THR A 169 4.69 3.00 5.20
CA THR A 169 5.47 4.21 4.95
C THR A 169 6.70 3.81 4.15
N LEU A 170 6.75 4.29 2.91
CA LEU A 170 7.79 3.99 1.94
C LEU A 170 9.01 4.88 2.22
N PHE A 171 9.84 4.49 3.19
CA PHE A 171 11.20 5.01 3.28
C PHE A 171 12.18 3.92 2.85
N VAL A 172 12.45 3.86 1.54
CA VAL A 172 13.49 3.00 0.97
C VAL A 172 14.85 3.57 1.38
N GLY A 173 15.55 2.90 2.30
CA GLY A 173 16.92 3.26 2.68
C GLY A 173 17.90 3.10 1.50
N GLY A 174 18.49 4.22 1.05
CA GLY A 174 19.37 4.38 -0.15
C GLY A 174 20.70 3.60 -0.12
N ASN A 175 21.64 3.68 -1.07
CA ASN A 175 22.07 4.65 -2.12
C ASN A 175 22.71 3.80 -3.27
N ILE A 176 22.82 4.18 -4.56
CA ILE A 176 23.75 5.13 -5.23
C ILE A 176 23.28 5.30 -6.72
N LEU A 177 23.42 6.50 -7.30
CA LEU A 177 23.22 6.93 -8.71
C LEU A 177 21.78 6.97 -9.24
N GLY A 178 21.20 8.17 -9.16
CA GLY A 178 19.89 8.53 -9.69
C GLY A 178 19.83 8.40 -11.21
N LEU A 179 18.89 7.58 -11.66
CA LEU A 179 18.10 7.60 -12.92
C LEU A 179 17.33 6.27 -13.08
N SER A 180 17.65 5.22 -12.29
CA SER A 180 16.92 3.93 -12.26
C SER A 180 16.27 3.58 -10.91
N ALA A 181 16.70 4.20 -9.81
CA ALA A 181 16.18 3.91 -8.46
C ALA A 181 14.73 4.37 -8.23
N ALA A 182 14.25 5.35 -9.01
CA ALA A 182 12.86 5.80 -8.95
C ALA A 182 11.90 4.73 -9.49
N ASP A 183 12.27 4.05 -10.58
CA ASP A 183 11.46 3.00 -11.18
C ASP A 183 11.38 1.77 -10.26
N GLU A 184 12.50 1.35 -9.65
CA GLU A 184 12.51 0.21 -8.70
C GLU A 184 11.68 0.48 -7.45
N SER A 185 11.81 1.68 -6.87
CA SER A 185 11.03 2.05 -5.67
C SER A 185 9.52 2.12 -5.97
N GLN A 186 9.14 2.61 -7.14
CA GLN A 186 7.74 2.66 -7.59
C GLN A 186 7.20 1.25 -7.91
N GLN A 187 8.02 0.37 -8.49
CA GLN A 187 7.67 -1.03 -8.74
C GLN A 187 7.44 -1.79 -7.41
N GLN A 188 8.30 -1.57 -6.42
CA GLN A 188 8.16 -2.14 -5.08
C GLN A 188 6.89 -1.62 -4.39
N ALA A 189 6.64 -0.31 -4.44
CA ALA A 189 5.43 0.29 -3.90
C ALA A 189 4.15 -0.31 -4.51
N ALA A 190 4.14 -0.48 -5.84
CA ALA A 190 3.03 -1.10 -6.55
C ALA A 190 2.85 -2.57 -6.16
N ALA A 191 3.94 -3.33 -6.00
CA ALA A 191 3.89 -4.72 -5.58
C ALA A 191 3.33 -4.87 -4.15
N VAL A 192 3.80 -4.05 -3.20
CA VAL A 192 3.27 -4.07 -1.82
C VAL A 192 1.79 -3.70 -1.80
N SER A 193 1.40 -2.65 -2.53
CA SER A 193 -0.01 -2.23 -2.64
C SER A 193 -0.89 -3.33 -3.21
N ALA A 194 -0.44 -4.06 -4.23
CA ALA A 194 -1.15 -5.17 -4.82
C ALA A 194 -1.34 -6.34 -3.82
N ILE A 195 -0.29 -6.69 -3.06
CA ILE A 195 -0.35 -7.74 -2.03
C ILE A 195 -1.36 -7.38 -0.94
N VAL A 196 -1.32 -6.14 -0.44
CA VAL A 196 -2.21 -5.67 0.63
C VAL A 196 -3.67 -5.58 0.16
N SER A 197 -3.88 -5.19 -1.10
CA SER A 197 -5.22 -5.04 -1.68
C SER A 197 -5.81 -6.36 -2.20
N ALA A 198 -5.02 -7.44 -2.21
CA ALA A 198 -5.46 -8.74 -2.68
C ALA A 198 -6.60 -9.30 -1.81
N LYS A 199 -7.58 -9.95 -2.44
CA LYS A 199 -8.73 -10.54 -1.74
C LYS A 199 -8.31 -11.63 -0.74
N ASP A 200 -7.23 -12.32 -1.03
CA ASP A 200 -6.63 -13.37 -0.23
C ASP A 200 -5.39 -12.88 0.54
N SER A 201 -5.24 -11.57 0.72
CA SER A 201 -4.16 -10.99 1.51
C SER A 201 -4.21 -11.53 2.94
N GLN A 202 -3.07 -12.00 3.40
CA GLN A 202 -2.84 -12.51 4.75
C GLN A 202 -1.63 -11.83 5.36
N GLN A 203 -1.57 -11.84 6.68
CA GLN A 203 -0.48 -11.23 7.43
C GLN A 203 -0.18 -11.97 8.72
N ALA A 204 1.07 -11.89 9.15
CA ALA A 204 1.52 -12.39 10.44
C ALA A 204 2.65 -11.53 10.99
N LYS A 205 2.57 -11.26 12.29
CA LYS A 205 3.52 -10.42 13.02
C LYS A 205 4.36 -11.32 13.93
N ALA A 206 5.67 -11.09 13.95
CA ALA A 206 6.61 -11.82 14.77
C ALA A 206 7.65 -10.88 15.40
N ALA A 207 7.95 -11.12 16.67
CA ALA A 207 9.06 -10.45 17.34
C ALA A 207 10.38 -10.95 16.73
N VAL A 208 11.33 -10.03 16.51
CA VAL A 208 12.66 -10.39 16.01
C VAL A 208 13.59 -10.62 17.20
N ALA A 209 14.30 -11.74 17.24
CA ALA A 209 15.30 -11.99 18.28
C ALA A 209 16.39 -10.90 18.21
N GLY A 210 16.64 -10.23 19.33
CA GLY A 210 17.54 -9.06 19.40
C GLY A 210 16.82 -7.70 19.38
N GLY A 211 15.51 -7.66 19.09
CA GLY A 211 14.68 -6.46 19.15
C GLY A 211 14.02 -6.12 17.82
N GLY A 212 12.94 -5.33 17.90
CA GLY A 212 12.13 -4.95 16.74
C GLY A 212 11.00 -5.93 16.44
N THR A 213 10.28 -5.67 15.35
CA THR A 213 9.14 -6.48 14.94
C THR A 213 9.08 -6.62 13.43
N ALA A 214 8.87 -7.85 12.94
CA ALA A 214 8.64 -8.14 11.54
C ALA A 214 7.15 -8.43 11.31
N THR A 215 6.56 -7.80 10.30
CA THR A 215 5.20 -8.06 9.84
C THR A 215 5.28 -8.55 8.40
N PHE A 216 4.99 -9.83 8.19
CA PHE A 216 4.87 -10.41 6.87
C PHE A 216 3.46 -10.19 6.35
N VAL A 217 3.35 -9.81 5.08
CA VAL A 217 2.10 -9.69 4.34
C VAL A 217 2.26 -10.46 3.04
N TRP A 218 1.28 -11.28 2.67
CA TRP A 218 1.38 -12.13 1.49
C TRP A 218 0.02 -12.41 0.84
N SER A 219 0.07 -12.80 -0.44
CA SER A 219 -1.07 -13.31 -1.19
C SER A 219 -0.64 -14.56 -1.95
N VAL A 220 -1.34 -15.67 -1.69
CA VAL A 220 -1.06 -16.96 -2.35
C VAL A 220 -1.46 -16.90 -3.83
N GLY A 221 -2.56 -16.21 -4.14
CA GLY A 221 -3.04 -16.02 -5.51
C GLY A 221 -2.11 -15.18 -6.37
N LEU A 222 -1.49 -14.14 -5.79
CA LEU A 222 -0.45 -13.36 -6.46
C LEU A 222 0.94 -14.02 -6.39
N ARG A 223 1.12 -15.00 -5.51
CA ARG A 223 2.41 -15.64 -5.18
C ARG A 223 3.48 -14.63 -4.76
N GLN A 224 3.06 -13.56 -4.11
CA GLN A 224 3.90 -12.45 -3.71
C GLN A 224 3.83 -12.24 -2.19
N SER A 225 4.94 -11.79 -1.62
CA SER A 225 5.00 -11.44 -0.20
C SER A 225 5.93 -10.25 0.04
N ALA A 226 5.69 -9.54 1.13
CA ALA A 226 6.48 -8.43 1.60
C ALA A 226 6.65 -8.52 3.12
N VAL A 227 7.72 -7.93 3.62
CA VAL A 227 7.97 -7.78 5.05
C VAL A 227 8.12 -6.30 5.38
N VAL A 228 7.48 -5.89 6.47
CA VAL A 228 7.62 -4.58 7.09
C VAL A 228 8.30 -4.79 8.43
N ILE A 229 9.44 -4.15 8.65
CA ILE A 229 10.25 -4.35 9.84
C ILE A 229 10.44 -3.03 10.57
N ASP A 230 10.06 -3.00 11.85
CA ASP A 230 10.24 -1.85 12.74
C ASP A 230 11.35 -2.11 13.76
N LYS A 231 12.18 -1.08 14.01
CA LYS A 231 13.22 -1.03 15.06
C LYS A 231 14.19 -2.23 15.05
N LEU A 232 14.63 -2.64 13.86
CA LEU A 232 15.59 -3.72 13.73
C LEU A 232 16.99 -3.28 14.18
N PRO A 233 17.72 -4.07 14.99
CA PRO A 233 19.07 -3.73 15.40
C PRO A 233 20.02 -3.62 14.21
N LYS A 234 20.90 -2.61 14.26
CA LYS A 234 21.98 -2.48 13.28
C LYS A 234 23.02 -3.58 13.50
N LEU A 235 23.32 -4.34 12.44
CA LEU A 235 24.35 -5.35 12.45
C LEU A 235 25.75 -4.75 12.22
N ALA A 236 26.78 -5.50 12.57
CA ALA A 236 28.16 -5.19 12.20
C ALA A 236 28.30 -5.17 10.66
N GLY A 237 29.26 -4.38 10.15
CA GLY A 237 29.38 -4.12 8.70
C GLY A 237 29.72 -5.34 7.84
N ASP A 238 30.13 -6.45 8.45
CA ASP A 238 30.38 -7.75 7.81
C ASP A 238 29.12 -8.64 7.74
N LYS A 239 27.95 -8.15 8.17
CA LYS A 239 26.71 -8.92 8.25
C LYS A 239 25.53 -8.22 7.59
N THR A 240 24.56 -9.00 7.15
CA THR A 240 23.29 -8.57 6.58
C THR A 240 22.14 -9.43 7.12
N TYR A 241 20.92 -8.95 7.01
CA TYR A 241 19.75 -9.78 7.22
C TYR A 241 19.34 -10.42 5.91
N GLU A 242 18.99 -11.70 5.94
CA GLU A 242 18.52 -12.42 4.78
C GLU A 242 17.14 -13.02 5.03
N LEU A 243 16.27 -12.86 4.03
CA LEU A 243 14.92 -13.38 3.99
C LEU A 243 14.91 -14.74 3.29
N TRP A 244 14.09 -15.66 3.76
CA TRP A 244 14.02 -17.01 3.22
C TRP A 244 12.58 -17.47 3.03
N TYR A 245 12.32 -18.20 1.94
CA TYR A 245 11.20 -19.12 1.85
C TYR A 245 11.68 -20.52 2.22
N ILE A 246 11.10 -21.11 3.25
CA ILE A 246 11.46 -22.45 3.74
C ILE A 246 10.28 -23.37 3.44
N ASP A 247 10.50 -24.34 2.55
CA ASP A 247 9.45 -25.29 2.18
C ASP A 247 9.24 -26.37 3.25
N LYS A 248 8.23 -27.24 3.04
CA LYS A 248 7.93 -28.37 3.94
C LYS A 248 9.06 -29.39 4.05
N GLY A 249 9.97 -29.44 3.07
CA GLY A 249 11.18 -30.25 3.07
C GLY A 249 12.37 -29.59 3.79
N SER A 250 12.16 -28.43 4.41
CA SER A 250 13.20 -27.62 5.05
C SER A 250 14.24 -27.07 4.08
N HIS A 251 13.92 -27.00 2.78
CA HIS A 251 14.76 -26.30 1.81
C HIS A 251 14.50 -24.80 1.90
N ALA A 252 15.53 -24.06 2.27
CA ALA A 252 15.50 -22.60 2.32
C ALA A 252 15.97 -22.00 0.99
N THR A 253 15.13 -21.17 0.39
CA THR A 253 15.44 -20.39 -0.82
C THR A 253 15.55 -18.93 -0.44
N SER A 254 16.65 -18.28 -0.83
CA SER A 254 16.87 -16.86 -0.53
C SER A 254 15.78 -16.01 -1.21
N ALA A 255 15.17 -15.14 -0.41
CA ALA A 255 14.11 -14.22 -0.79
C ALA A 255 14.57 -12.76 -0.73
N GLY A 256 15.88 -12.53 -0.67
CA GLY A 256 16.50 -11.21 -0.68
C GLY A 256 17.22 -10.87 0.62
N THR A 257 18.11 -9.89 0.52
CA THR A 257 18.92 -9.38 1.64
C THR A 257 18.59 -7.92 1.90
N PHE A 258 18.71 -7.48 3.15
CA PHE A 258 18.58 -6.08 3.49
C PHE A 258 19.42 -5.71 4.71
N SER A 259 19.69 -4.42 4.85
CA SER A 259 20.40 -3.86 5.99
C SER A 259 19.42 -3.04 6.81
N ALA A 260 19.47 -3.16 8.14
CA ALA A 260 18.65 -2.32 9.01
C ALA A 260 19.01 -0.84 8.81
N ALA A 261 18.00 0.00 8.57
CA ALA A 261 18.17 1.45 8.58
C ALA A 261 18.60 1.92 9.99
N SER A 262 19.39 2.99 10.07
CA SER A 262 19.89 3.55 11.35
C SER A 262 18.79 4.02 12.30
N SER A 263 17.60 4.30 11.76
CA SER A 263 16.38 4.58 12.49
C SER A 263 15.23 4.53 11.47
N GLY A 264 14.21 3.69 11.69
CA GLY A 264 13.01 3.69 10.84
C GLY A 264 12.41 2.31 10.58
N THR A 265 11.33 2.34 9.81
CA THR A 265 10.66 1.15 9.26
C THR A 265 11.31 0.80 7.92
N THR A 266 11.63 -0.48 7.71
CA THR A 266 12.13 -0.99 6.43
C THR A 266 11.07 -1.87 5.80
N VAL A 267 10.76 -1.62 4.53
CA VAL A 267 9.83 -2.42 3.73
C VAL A 267 10.63 -3.13 2.65
N SER A 268 10.43 -4.44 2.49
CA SER A 268 11.06 -5.23 1.45
C SER A 268 10.07 -6.21 0.84
N VAL A 269 9.98 -6.23 -0.49
CA VAL A 269 9.26 -7.27 -1.23
C VAL A 269 10.18 -8.47 -1.36
N LEU A 270 9.71 -9.64 -0.95
CA LEU A 270 10.50 -10.87 -1.00
C LEU A 270 10.67 -11.30 -2.46
N ALA A 271 11.91 -11.55 -2.86
CA ALA A 271 12.25 -12.03 -4.18
C ALA A 271 11.79 -13.48 -4.38
N GLY A 272 11.27 -13.79 -5.58
CA GLY A 272 10.77 -15.12 -5.91
C GLY A 272 9.28 -15.29 -5.64
N ALA A 273 8.77 -16.50 -5.93
CA ALA A 273 7.35 -16.80 -5.87
C ALA A 273 7.05 -17.72 -4.69
N MET A 274 6.24 -17.24 -3.74
CA MET A 274 5.84 -18.07 -2.60
C MET A 274 4.87 -19.18 -3.03
N SER A 275 4.79 -20.23 -2.21
CA SER A 275 3.80 -21.29 -2.28
C SER A 275 3.03 -21.38 -0.96
N ALA A 276 1.80 -21.88 -1.01
CA ALA A 276 1.03 -22.12 0.21
C ALA A 276 1.71 -23.17 1.10
N GLY A 277 1.86 -22.85 2.39
CA GLY A 277 2.55 -23.70 3.37
C GLY A 277 4.06 -23.45 3.47
N ASP A 278 4.62 -22.47 2.75
CA ASP A 278 5.99 -22.02 2.97
C ASP A 278 6.11 -21.31 4.32
N THR A 279 7.29 -21.38 4.94
CA THR A 279 7.64 -20.62 6.13
C THR A 279 8.57 -19.48 5.75
N PHE A 280 8.22 -18.25 6.13
CA PHE A 280 9.09 -17.10 5.99
C PHE A 280 10.13 -17.11 7.10
N GLY A 281 11.40 -16.99 6.76
CA GLY A 281 12.52 -16.94 7.69
C GLY A 281 13.31 -15.64 7.61
N ILE A 282 13.86 -15.18 8.74
CA ILE A 282 14.91 -14.15 8.78
C ILE A 282 16.11 -14.72 9.49
N THR A 283 17.30 -14.56 8.92
CA THR A 283 18.58 -14.94 9.55
C THR A 283 19.58 -13.78 9.50
N VAL A 284 20.66 -13.92 10.27
CA VAL A 284 21.82 -13.02 10.21
C VAL A 284 22.90 -13.72 9.40
N GLU A 285 23.29 -13.15 8.28
CA GLU A 285 24.18 -13.77 7.30
C GLU A 285 25.40 -12.88 7.04
N PRO A 286 26.49 -13.42 6.46
CA PRO A 286 27.60 -12.60 5.97
C PRO A 286 27.14 -11.58 4.93
N SER A 287 27.85 -10.46 4.79
CA SER A 287 27.57 -9.48 3.74
C SER A 287 27.54 -10.13 2.35
N GLY A 288 26.49 -9.82 1.57
CA GLY A 288 26.22 -10.46 0.28
C GLY A 288 25.29 -11.67 0.35
N GLY A 289 24.89 -12.10 1.55
CA GLY A 289 23.97 -13.23 1.76
C GLY A 289 24.64 -14.59 1.59
N SER A 290 23.83 -15.64 1.69
CA SER A 290 24.26 -17.03 1.70
C SER A 290 23.46 -17.87 0.71
N LYS A 291 24.00 -19.03 0.30
CA LYS A 291 23.23 -19.99 -0.51
C LYS A 291 22.24 -20.82 0.32
N LYS A 292 22.50 -20.91 1.62
CA LYS A 292 21.69 -21.58 2.64
C LYS A 292 21.88 -20.83 3.96
N PRO A 293 20.88 -20.81 4.85
CA PRO A 293 21.02 -20.25 6.18
C PRO A 293 22.30 -20.71 6.88
N THR A 294 23.14 -19.78 7.33
CA THR A 294 24.33 -20.10 8.13
C THR A 294 24.07 -19.98 9.63
N THR A 295 23.03 -19.23 10.01
CA THR A 295 22.59 -19.07 11.40
C THR A 295 21.18 -19.61 11.62
N ALA A 296 20.83 -19.82 12.90
CA ALA A 296 19.46 -20.15 13.25
C ALA A 296 18.52 -18.97 12.91
N PRO A 297 17.30 -19.23 12.41
CA PRO A 297 16.33 -18.18 12.15
C PRO A 297 16.03 -17.37 13.41
N ILE A 298 16.17 -16.05 13.29
CA ILE A 298 15.76 -15.09 14.33
C ILE A 298 14.26 -14.79 14.26
N VAL A 299 13.63 -15.17 13.13
CA VAL A 299 12.18 -15.18 12.90
C VAL A 299 11.84 -16.37 12.01
N ALA A 300 10.73 -17.05 12.31
CA ALA A 300 10.13 -18.08 11.46
C ALA A 300 8.60 -17.98 11.54
N VAL A 301 7.93 -17.79 10.39
CA VAL A 301 6.47 -17.56 10.30
C VAL A 301 5.86 -18.42 9.20
N PRO A 302 4.97 -19.38 9.51
CA PRO A 302 4.32 -20.20 8.49
C PRO A 302 3.21 -19.42 7.76
N SER A 303 3.09 -19.63 6.45
CA SER A 303 2.07 -19.01 5.58
C SER A 303 0.70 -19.73 5.54
N ALA A 304 0.46 -20.64 6.50
CA ALA A 304 -0.68 -21.57 6.65
C ALA A 304 -0.66 -22.83 5.77
#